data_AF-A0A842NJK2-F1
#
_entry.id   AF-A0A842NJK2-F1
#
_cell.length_a   1.000
_cell.length_b   1.000
_cell.length_c   1.000
_cell.angle_alpha   90.00
_cell.angle_beta   90.00
_cell.angle_gamma   90.00
#
_symmetry.space_group_name_H-M   'P 1'
#
loop_
_entity.id
_entity.type
_entity.pdbx_description
1 polymer ?
#
loop_
_entity_poly.entity_id
_entity_poly.type
_entity_poly.pdbx_seq_one_letter_code
_entity_poly.pdbx_strand_id
1 'polypeptide(L)'
;MLYPIGLIIFGKLRIKGLLKKYWLLVISLSLVVVSRLWNFAKHTGPVALYLTGSNENYLSTLFVRLLYYPFVSLSQTLVPAQYLIPLSRRLTDIFFPSYEGVNYLVMAETTVLDMVSTLLSFFVLIIIFLVYRKVKTNTKKELLFFLTFTFLSFIPYIIVKKSFSYLDSRFYYLGVLGMSSILSTVLKFFKLHKNMIIYSLAFFLIVPHALIVRGELNKIVQVSKERKNIIVSFENIIKNQKNKNKVVFYLDGDTDYYLPGHKVPFQGGIGYIFMVLSSNYLEIQENLFVDEYLFEIGSQGYKNEYGYFSDIGMLNEHIRKGNFKTSDIVFLKYFGGEQKLLDETTK
;
A
#
# COMPACT_ATOMS: atom_id res chain seq x y z
N MET A 1 -9.65 26.98 -11.50
CA MET A 1 -8.98 27.02 -10.19
C MET A 1 -7.46 27.20 -10.27
N LEU A 2 -6.84 27.30 -11.46
CA LEU A 2 -5.44 27.76 -11.65
C LEU A 2 -5.30 28.97 -12.57
N TYR A 3 -6.38 29.74 -12.68
CA TYR A 3 -6.34 31.07 -13.27
C TYR A 3 -5.32 32.02 -12.59
N PRO A 4 -5.07 31.94 -11.26
CA PRO A 4 -4.17 32.89 -10.61
C PRO A 4 -2.69 32.58 -10.89
N ILE A 5 -2.29 31.31 -10.93
CA ILE A 5 -0.87 30.93 -11.14
C ILE A 5 -0.48 31.08 -12.63
N GLY A 6 -1.39 30.75 -13.55
CA GLY A 6 -1.19 31.01 -14.99
C GLY A 6 -1.16 32.50 -15.34
N LEU A 7 -1.80 33.37 -14.54
CA LEU A 7 -1.76 34.83 -14.72
C LEU A 7 -0.46 35.47 -14.23
N ILE A 8 0.28 34.82 -13.32
CA ILE A 8 1.59 35.30 -12.84
C ILE A 8 2.69 34.96 -13.84
N ILE A 9 2.60 33.79 -14.49
CA ILE A 9 3.62 33.31 -15.44
C ILE A 9 3.39 33.91 -16.85
N PHE A 10 2.14 34.17 -17.25
CA PHE A 10 1.80 34.59 -18.62
C PHE A 10 0.99 35.91 -18.73
N GLY A 11 0.79 36.66 -17.64
CA GLY A 11 -0.04 37.87 -17.64
C GLY A 11 0.54 39.07 -16.86
N LYS A 12 0.32 40.30 -17.35
CA LYS A 12 0.67 41.58 -16.69
C LYS A 12 -0.21 41.89 -15.46
N LEU A 13 -0.62 40.90 -14.65
CA LEU A 13 -1.43 41.15 -13.45
C LEU A 13 -0.56 41.15 -12.18
N ARG A 14 -0.56 42.27 -11.44
CA ARG A 14 0.16 42.43 -10.17
C ARG A 14 -0.36 41.45 -9.12
N ILE A 15 0.56 40.75 -8.44
CA ILE A 15 0.32 39.74 -7.37
C ILE A 15 -0.74 40.17 -6.34
N LYS A 16 -0.79 41.46 -5.97
CA LYS A 16 -1.78 42.03 -5.03
C LYS A 16 -3.25 41.87 -5.50
N GLY A 17 -3.54 42.06 -6.78
CA GLY A 17 -4.92 41.96 -7.29
C GLY A 17 -5.45 40.52 -7.31
N LEU A 18 -4.53 39.57 -7.32
CA LEU A 18 -4.76 38.15 -7.48
C LEU A 18 -4.98 37.48 -6.11
N LEU A 19 -4.18 37.89 -5.11
CA LEU A 19 -4.45 37.63 -3.70
C LEU A 19 -5.82 38.18 -3.28
N LYS A 20 -6.18 39.41 -3.66
CA LYS A 20 -7.47 40.01 -3.27
C LYS A 20 -8.68 39.27 -3.87
N LYS A 21 -8.59 38.79 -5.11
CA LYS A 21 -9.72 38.16 -5.83
C LYS A 21 -9.94 36.68 -5.49
N TYR A 22 -8.88 35.97 -5.07
CA TYR A 22 -8.93 34.53 -4.81
C TYR A 22 -8.36 34.15 -3.42
N TRP A 23 -8.42 35.08 -2.46
CA TRP A 23 -7.82 34.95 -1.13
C TRP A 23 -8.23 33.67 -0.41
N LEU A 24 -9.51 33.29 -0.50
CA LEU A 24 -10.09 32.13 0.18
C LEU A 24 -9.43 30.81 -0.31
N LEU A 25 -9.09 30.74 -1.59
CA LEU A 25 -8.42 29.60 -2.22
C LEU A 25 -6.93 29.55 -1.82
N VAL A 26 -6.26 30.69 -1.77
CA VAL A 26 -4.86 30.79 -1.32
C VAL A 26 -4.76 30.39 0.15
N ILE A 27 -5.65 30.89 1.01
CA ILE A 27 -5.68 30.53 2.43
C ILE A 27 -5.94 29.04 2.61
N SER A 28 -6.90 28.44 1.89
CA SER A 28 -7.14 26.99 1.98
C SER A 28 -5.95 26.14 1.53
N LEU A 29 -5.24 26.56 0.46
CA LEU A 29 -4.05 25.86 -0.03
C LEU A 29 -2.87 26.00 0.93
N SER A 30 -2.62 27.23 1.40
CA SER A 30 -1.59 27.49 2.41
C SER A 30 -1.89 26.73 3.70
N LEU A 31 -3.15 26.64 4.14
CA LEU A 31 -3.53 25.86 5.31
C LEU A 31 -3.28 24.36 5.11
N VAL A 32 -3.57 23.79 3.93
CA VAL A 32 -3.28 22.36 3.66
C VAL A 32 -1.77 22.11 3.66
N VAL A 33 -0.98 22.95 2.98
CA VAL A 33 0.49 22.82 2.93
C VAL A 33 1.11 23.03 4.32
N VAL A 34 0.70 24.08 5.03
CA VAL A 34 1.17 24.38 6.39
C VAL A 34 0.75 23.28 7.36
N SER A 35 -0.47 22.74 7.27
CA SER A 35 -0.90 21.62 8.12
C SER A 35 -0.05 20.36 7.90
N ARG A 36 0.40 20.11 6.67
CA ARG A 36 1.30 19.00 6.35
C ARG A 36 2.72 19.27 6.84
N LEU A 37 3.26 20.46 6.64
CA LEU A 37 4.55 20.86 7.18
C LEU A 37 4.57 20.82 8.72
N TRP A 38 3.44 21.17 9.35
CA TRP A 38 3.25 21.09 10.79
C TRP A 38 3.14 19.65 11.29
N ASN A 39 2.34 18.82 10.63
CA ASN A 39 2.23 17.40 10.96
C ASN A 39 3.56 16.67 10.71
N PHE A 40 4.34 17.09 9.72
CA PHE A 40 5.71 16.64 9.44
C PHE A 40 6.67 17.05 10.57
N ALA A 41 6.61 18.31 11.02
CA ALA A 41 7.44 18.79 12.13
C ALA A 41 7.12 18.13 13.48
N LYS A 42 5.90 17.57 13.64
CA LYS A 42 5.44 16.94 14.88
C LYS A 42 5.43 15.40 14.85
N HIS A 43 5.67 14.75 13.71
CA HIS A 43 5.65 13.29 13.64
C HIS A 43 6.99 12.71 14.09
N THR A 44 7.01 12.07 15.26
CA THR A 44 8.15 11.33 15.82
C THR A 44 7.86 9.83 15.99
N GLY A 45 6.73 9.33 15.49
CA GLY A 45 6.30 7.94 15.66
C GLY A 45 6.58 7.03 14.45
N PRO A 46 6.78 5.72 14.65
CA PRO A 46 6.91 4.75 13.57
C PRO A 46 5.59 4.62 12.81
N VAL A 47 5.58 5.09 11.55
CA VAL A 47 4.43 4.93 10.67
C VAL A 47 4.47 3.52 10.08
N ALA A 48 3.60 2.65 10.56
CA ALA A 48 3.43 1.33 9.98
C ALA A 48 2.92 1.45 8.54
N LEU A 49 3.57 0.74 7.62
CA LEU A 49 3.12 0.51 6.24
C LEU A 49 1.86 -0.39 6.15
N TYR A 50 1.29 -0.76 7.30
CA TYR A 50 0.23 -1.76 7.44
C TYR A 50 -0.97 -1.21 8.23
N LEU A 51 -2.11 -1.90 8.13
CA LEU A 51 -3.37 -1.60 8.84
C LEU A 51 -3.14 -1.58 10.36
N THR A 52 -2.77 -0.45 10.94
CA THR A 52 -2.69 -0.31 12.39
C THR A 52 -4.02 0.20 12.96
N GLY A 53 -4.53 -0.57 13.94
CA GLY A 53 -5.63 -0.18 14.79
C GLY A 53 -5.28 1.05 15.64
N SER A 54 -6.30 1.84 15.96
CA SER A 54 -6.28 3.04 16.81
C SER A 54 -5.28 4.16 16.48
N ASN A 55 -5.74 5.17 15.73
CA ASN A 55 -5.21 6.53 15.86
C ASN A 55 -6.08 7.28 16.89
N GLU A 56 -5.47 7.94 17.87
CA GLU A 56 -6.15 8.79 18.87
C GLU A 56 -6.97 9.93 18.24
N ASN A 57 -6.80 10.19 16.93
CA ASN A 57 -7.50 11.22 16.17
C ASN A 57 -8.23 10.67 14.93
N TYR A 58 -9.16 9.74 15.13
CA TYR A 58 -9.93 9.11 14.06
C TYR A 58 -10.66 10.11 13.15
N LEU A 59 -11.38 11.08 13.73
CA LEU A 59 -12.16 12.07 12.97
C LEU A 59 -11.29 13.02 12.14
N SER A 60 -10.17 13.50 12.70
CA SER A 60 -9.27 14.37 11.93
C SER A 60 -8.60 13.62 10.79
N THR A 61 -8.26 12.34 11.01
CA THR A 61 -7.74 11.46 9.98
C THR A 61 -8.75 11.29 8.84
N LEU A 62 -10.03 11.06 9.16
CA LEU A 62 -11.10 10.96 8.16
C LEU A 62 -11.26 12.26 7.35
N PHE A 63 -11.22 13.41 8.01
CA PHE A 63 -11.35 14.70 7.33
C PHE A 63 -10.20 14.97 6.36
N VAL A 64 -8.96 14.67 6.78
CA VAL A 64 -7.78 14.77 5.89
C VAL A 64 -7.92 13.82 4.71
N ARG A 65 -8.37 12.58 4.94
CA ARG A 65 -8.58 11.59 3.85
C ARG A 65 -9.68 12.02 2.87
N LEU A 66 -10.75 12.63 3.35
CA LEU A 66 -11.86 13.11 2.51
C LEU A 66 -11.38 14.09 1.44
N LEU A 67 -10.45 14.98 1.79
CA LEU A 67 -9.89 15.94 0.83
C LEU A 67 -8.75 15.32 0.01
N TYR A 68 -7.89 14.53 0.65
CA TYR A 68 -6.62 14.12 0.09
C TYR A 68 -6.74 12.90 -0.83
N TYR A 69 -7.56 11.91 -0.48
CA TYR A 69 -7.70 10.69 -1.28
C TYR A 69 -8.23 10.97 -2.69
N PRO A 70 -9.37 11.67 -2.86
CA PRO A 70 -9.84 11.99 -4.22
C PRO A 70 -8.82 12.75 -5.05
N PHE A 71 -8.03 13.62 -4.39
CA PHE A 71 -7.01 14.42 -5.06
C PHE A 71 -5.84 13.56 -5.53
N VAL A 72 -5.18 12.84 -4.64
CA VAL A 72 -4.03 11.98 -4.96
C VAL A 72 -4.43 10.85 -5.91
N SER A 73 -5.59 10.24 -5.69
CA SER A 73 -6.10 9.15 -6.53
C SER A 73 -6.36 9.57 -7.98
N LEU A 74 -6.57 10.86 -8.25
CA LEU A 74 -6.75 11.38 -9.62
C LEU A 74 -5.49 11.14 -10.47
N SER A 75 -4.30 11.42 -9.93
CA SER A 75 -3.04 11.10 -10.62
C SER A 75 -2.76 9.60 -10.71
N GLN A 76 -3.06 8.88 -9.64
CA GLN A 76 -2.79 7.43 -9.54
C GLN A 76 -3.71 6.61 -10.46
N THR A 77 -4.85 7.18 -10.87
CA THR A 77 -5.72 6.63 -11.92
C THR A 77 -5.05 6.68 -13.30
N LEU A 78 -4.15 7.64 -13.55
CA LEU A 78 -3.47 7.81 -14.82
C LEU A 78 -2.07 7.20 -14.85
N VAL A 79 -1.35 7.25 -13.74
CA VAL A 79 0.03 6.77 -13.63
C VAL A 79 0.12 5.64 -12.62
N PRO A 80 0.48 4.42 -13.06
CA PRO A 80 0.64 3.27 -12.19
C PRO A 80 1.68 3.47 -11.09
N ALA A 81 1.45 2.84 -9.93
CA ALA A 81 2.39 2.82 -8.80
C ALA A 81 3.80 2.37 -9.20
N GLN A 82 3.92 1.44 -10.16
CA GLN A 82 5.20 0.92 -10.63
C GLN A 82 6.12 2.00 -11.21
N TYR A 83 5.57 3.13 -11.64
CA TYR A 83 6.34 4.29 -12.08
C TYR A 83 6.51 5.33 -10.97
N LEU A 84 5.48 5.53 -10.15
CA LEU A 84 5.51 6.53 -9.07
C LEU A 84 6.45 6.14 -7.92
N ILE A 85 6.52 4.86 -7.54
CA ILE A 85 7.37 4.39 -6.44
C ILE A 85 8.87 4.52 -6.79
N PRO A 86 9.36 4.08 -7.96
CA PRO A 86 10.77 4.31 -8.30
C PRO A 86 11.10 5.80 -8.45
N LEU A 87 10.16 6.61 -8.94
CA LEU A 87 10.33 8.06 -9.00
C LEU A 87 10.42 8.66 -7.59
N SER A 88 9.55 8.24 -6.67
CA SER A 88 9.59 8.74 -5.30
C SER A 88 10.89 8.35 -4.60
N ARG A 89 11.37 7.11 -4.76
CA ARG A 89 12.69 6.66 -4.26
C ARG A 89 13.83 7.54 -4.78
N ARG A 90 13.90 7.78 -6.09
CA ARG A 90 14.92 8.68 -6.69
C ARG A 90 14.85 10.10 -6.14
N LEU A 91 13.64 10.62 -5.93
CA LEU A 91 13.47 11.97 -5.35
C LEU A 91 13.87 11.99 -3.87
N THR A 92 13.63 10.91 -3.13
CA THR A 92 14.14 10.76 -1.76
C THR A 92 15.66 10.78 -1.75
N ASP A 93 16.32 10.07 -2.66
CA ASP A 93 17.79 10.08 -2.76
C ASP A 93 18.35 11.50 -3.00
N ILE A 94 17.65 12.30 -3.82
CA ILE A 94 18.09 13.66 -4.18
C ILE A 94 17.82 14.67 -3.06
N PHE A 95 16.62 14.64 -2.47
CA PHE A 95 16.15 15.68 -1.54
C PHE A 95 16.30 15.32 -0.07
N PHE A 96 16.41 14.03 0.25
CA PHE A 96 16.46 13.50 1.61
C PHE A 96 17.56 12.43 1.77
N PRO A 97 18.82 12.70 1.38
CA PRO A 97 19.90 11.70 1.37
C PRO A 97 20.25 11.16 2.78
N SER A 98 19.85 11.85 3.85
CA SER A 98 20.15 11.47 5.24
C SER A 98 19.28 10.33 5.78
N TYR A 99 18.27 9.87 5.04
CA TYR A 99 17.44 8.73 5.46
C TYR A 99 18.02 7.43 4.90
N GLU A 100 18.25 6.44 5.76
CA GLU A 100 18.77 5.12 5.40
C GLU A 100 17.84 3.98 5.86
N GLY A 101 18.01 2.79 5.27
CA GLY A 101 17.37 1.55 5.70
C GLY A 101 15.83 1.57 5.66
N VAL A 102 15.20 1.14 6.75
CA VAL A 102 13.73 1.06 6.85
C VAL A 102 13.09 2.45 6.81
N ASN A 103 13.74 3.45 7.43
CA ASN A 103 13.23 4.82 7.45
C ASN A 103 13.23 5.46 6.06
N TYR A 104 14.21 5.12 5.23
CA TYR A 104 14.25 5.50 3.82
C TYR A 104 13.03 4.99 3.04
N LEU A 105 12.75 3.67 3.15
CA LEU A 105 11.63 3.05 2.43
C LEU A 105 10.29 3.65 2.87
N VAL A 106 10.09 3.80 4.17
CA VAL A 106 8.88 4.43 4.72
C VAL A 106 8.73 5.85 4.18
N MET A 107 9.79 6.67 4.21
CA MET A 107 9.74 8.05 3.72
C MET A 107 9.44 8.13 2.22
N ALA A 108 10.10 7.28 1.41
CA ALA A 108 9.95 7.26 -0.03
C ALA A 108 8.55 6.80 -0.46
N GLU A 109 8.00 5.80 0.20
CA GLU A 109 6.70 5.20 -0.14
C GLU A 109 5.51 5.87 0.52
N THR A 110 5.75 6.73 1.53
CA THR A 110 4.71 7.51 2.17
C THR A 110 4.73 8.98 1.74
N THR A 111 5.58 9.78 2.37
CA THR A 111 5.62 11.24 2.24
C THR A 111 6.00 11.71 0.83
N VAL A 112 7.05 11.14 0.24
CA VAL A 112 7.54 11.59 -1.07
C VAL A 112 6.57 11.14 -2.18
N LEU A 113 6.05 9.91 -2.10
CA LEU A 113 5.03 9.41 -3.03
C LEU A 113 3.75 10.26 -3.01
N ASP A 114 3.28 10.63 -1.81
CA ASP A 114 2.17 11.55 -1.58
C ASP A 114 2.40 12.90 -2.27
N MET A 115 3.61 13.47 -2.10
CA MET A 115 3.99 14.75 -2.70
C MET A 115 3.99 14.67 -4.23
N VAL A 116 4.62 13.65 -4.81
CA VAL A 116 4.68 13.43 -6.26
C VAL A 116 3.27 13.29 -6.84
N SER A 117 2.44 12.45 -6.21
CA SER A 117 1.07 12.22 -6.67
C SER A 117 0.22 13.49 -6.58
N THR A 118 0.41 14.29 -5.52
CA THR A 118 -0.24 15.60 -5.37
C THR A 118 0.17 16.56 -6.49
N LEU A 119 1.47 16.67 -6.78
CA LEU A 119 1.96 17.52 -7.87
C LEU A 119 1.41 17.08 -9.23
N LEU A 120 1.39 15.78 -9.50
CA LEU A 120 0.86 15.23 -10.75
C LEU A 120 -0.65 15.44 -10.87
N SER A 121 -1.41 15.28 -9.78
CA SER A 121 -2.86 15.51 -9.76
C SER A 121 -3.17 16.97 -10.07
N PHE A 122 -2.34 17.88 -9.55
CA PHE A 122 -2.43 19.30 -9.86
C PHE A 122 -2.17 19.58 -11.35
N PHE A 123 -1.15 18.95 -11.93
CA PHE A 123 -0.86 19.05 -13.36
C PHE A 123 -2.04 18.57 -14.23
N VAL A 124 -2.67 17.45 -13.87
CA VAL A 124 -3.86 16.94 -14.57
C VAL A 124 -5.03 17.91 -14.45
N LEU A 125 -5.28 18.47 -13.26
CA LEU A 125 -6.32 19.48 -13.06
C LEU A 125 -6.06 20.77 -13.86
N ILE A 126 -4.80 21.17 -14.07
CA ILE A 126 -4.45 22.28 -14.98
C ILE A 126 -4.94 21.96 -16.39
N ILE A 127 -4.61 20.78 -16.91
CA ILE A 127 -5.01 20.38 -18.27
C ILE A 127 -6.54 20.38 -18.40
N ILE A 128 -7.25 19.76 -17.45
CA ILE A 128 -8.72 19.74 -17.43
C ILE A 128 -9.27 21.17 -17.40
N PHE A 129 -8.70 22.05 -16.58
CA PHE A 129 -9.14 23.44 -16.48
C PHE A 129 -8.90 24.24 -17.77
N LEU A 130 -7.76 24.03 -18.44
CA LEU A 130 -7.48 24.68 -19.73
C LEU A 130 -8.50 24.26 -20.80
N VAL A 131 -8.82 22.96 -20.86
CA VAL A 131 -9.85 22.39 -21.74
C VAL A 131 -11.23 22.97 -21.40
N TYR A 132 -11.59 22.97 -20.11
CA TYR A 132 -12.87 23.51 -19.61
C TYR A 132 -13.13 24.95 -20.07
N ARG A 133 -12.09 25.81 -20.14
CA ARG A 133 -12.26 27.20 -20.56
C ARG A 133 -12.60 27.36 -22.05
N LYS A 134 -12.21 26.39 -22.88
CA LYS A 134 -12.26 26.51 -24.34
C LYS A 134 -13.38 25.68 -24.99
N VAL A 135 -13.95 24.71 -24.27
CA VAL A 135 -15.05 23.87 -24.78
C VAL A 135 -16.42 24.55 -24.69
N LYS A 136 -17.42 24.02 -25.41
CA LYS A 136 -18.82 24.49 -25.41
C LYS A 136 -19.50 24.22 -24.07
N THR A 137 -20.58 24.96 -23.77
CA THR A 137 -21.30 24.89 -22.48
C THR A 137 -21.77 23.48 -22.11
N ASN A 138 -22.25 22.67 -23.07
CA ASN A 138 -22.68 21.29 -22.78
C ASN A 138 -21.50 20.43 -22.32
N THR A 139 -20.38 20.48 -23.04
CA THR A 139 -19.15 19.77 -22.69
C THR A 139 -18.56 20.23 -21.35
N LYS A 140 -18.76 21.51 -20.96
CA LYS A 140 -18.38 21.98 -19.61
C LYS A 140 -19.16 21.27 -18.51
N LYS A 141 -20.48 21.09 -18.70
CA LYS A 141 -21.34 20.38 -17.74
C LYS A 141 -20.93 18.92 -17.63
N GLU A 142 -20.65 18.26 -18.75
CA GLU A 142 -20.13 16.89 -18.79
C GLU A 142 -18.79 16.76 -18.06
N LEU A 143 -17.82 17.64 -18.35
CA LEU A 143 -16.53 17.67 -17.66
C LEU A 143 -16.68 17.85 -16.16
N LEU A 144 -17.56 18.76 -15.73
CA LEU A 144 -17.81 19.00 -14.31
C LEU A 144 -18.46 17.77 -13.65
N PHE A 145 -19.45 17.17 -14.30
CA PHE A 145 -20.12 15.97 -13.83
C PHE A 145 -19.12 14.82 -13.64
N PHE A 146 -18.31 14.52 -14.66
CA PHE A 146 -17.34 13.42 -14.57
C PHE A 146 -16.21 13.73 -13.58
N LEU A 147 -15.78 14.99 -13.45
CA LEU A 147 -14.82 15.37 -12.42
C LEU A 147 -15.39 15.16 -11.02
N THR A 148 -16.60 15.64 -10.76
CA THR A 148 -17.28 15.42 -9.48
C THR A 148 -17.52 13.93 -9.23
N PHE A 149 -17.96 13.17 -10.24
CA PHE A 149 -18.14 11.72 -10.15
C PHE A 149 -16.85 11.00 -9.76
N THR A 150 -15.72 11.32 -10.40
CA THR A 150 -14.41 10.76 -10.05
C THR A 150 -14.07 11.08 -8.59
N PHE A 151 -14.24 12.32 -8.14
CA PHE A 151 -13.96 12.69 -6.75
C PHE A 151 -14.86 11.96 -5.75
N LEU A 152 -16.16 11.91 -6.01
CA LEU A 152 -17.14 11.23 -5.17
C LEU A 152 -16.90 9.71 -5.10
N SER A 153 -16.38 9.11 -6.17
CA SER A 153 -16.10 7.67 -6.23
C SER A 153 -15.07 7.21 -5.20
N PHE A 154 -14.22 8.11 -4.70
CA PHE A 154 -13.20 7.80 -3.70
C PHE A 154 -13.64 8.07 -2.25
N ILE A 155 -14.79 8.74 -2.04
CA ILE A 155 -15.30 9.04 -0.69
C ILE A 155 -15.56 7.78 0.14
N PRO A 156 -16.14 6.68 -0.38
CA PRO A 156 -16.36 5.47 0.42
C PRO A 156 -15.06 4.88 1.01
N TYR A 157 -13.91 5.17 0.42
CA TYR A 157 -12.63 4.59 0.83
C TYR A 157 -11.88 5.39 1.90
N ILE A 158 -12.43 6.50 2.38
CA ILE A 158 -11.81 7.31 3.46
C ILE A 158 -11.66 6.53 4.77
N ILE A 159 -12.51 5.52 4.98
CA ILE A 159 -12.50 4.66 6.17
C ILE A 159 -11.40 3.60 6.13
N VAL A 160 -10.80 3.34 4.97
CA VAL A 160 -9.74 2.34 4.81
C VAL A 160 -8.49 2.80 5.55
N LYS A 161 -8.06 2.05 6.57
CA LYS A 161 -6.89 2.36 7.42
C LYS A 161 -5.56 2.02 6.72
N LYS A 162 -5.29 2.61 5.56
CA LYS A 162 -3.98 2.49 4.89
C LYS A 162 -3.18 3.79 5.03
N SER A 163 -1.85 3.72 4.95
CA SER A 163 -1.02 4.90 4.73
C SER A 163 -1.52 5.65 3.48
N PHE A 164 -1.35 6.97 3.44
CA PHE A 164 -2.04 7.87 2.51
C PHE A 164 -1.70 7.68 1.02
N SER A 165 -0.81 6.74 0.71
CA SER A 165 0.10 6.89 -0.42
C SER A 165 -0.24 6.07 -1.63
N TYR A 166 -1.04 5.01 -1.48
CA TYR A 166 -1.63 4.32 -2.62
C TYR A 166 -2.80 3.44 -2.19
N LEU A 167 -4.01 3.73 -2.68
CA LEU A 167 -5.12 2.78 -2.59
C LEU A 167 -4.79 1.53 -3.42
N ASP A 168 -5.30 0.36 -3.05
CA ASP A 168 -5.20 -0.82 -3.91
C ASP A 168 -5.89 -0.58 -5.26
N SER A 169 -5.40 -1.23 -6.32
CA SER A 169 -5.92 -1.08 -7.69
C SER A 169 -7.44 -1.27 -7.81
N ARG A 170 -8.02 -2.16 -6.98
CA ARG A 170 -9.47 -2.43 -6.92
C ARG A 170 -10.32 -1.20 -6.57
N PHE A 171 -9.76 -0.22 -5.86
CA PHE A 171 -10.50 0.96 -5.42
C PHE A 171 -10.62 2.03 -6.53
N TYR A 172 -9.90 1.88 -7.64
CA TYR A 172 -9.92 2.86 -8.75
C TYR A 172 -10.96 2.56 -9.83
N TYR A 173 -11.61 1.40 -9.83
CA TYR A 173 -12.47 0.97 -10.94
C TYR A 173 -13.55 2.00 -11.30
N LEU A 174 -14.23 2.58 -10.30
CA LEU A 174 -15.23 3.62 -10.53
C LEU A 174 -14.60 4.96 -10.95
N GLY A 175 -13.49 5.35 -10.34
CA GLY A 175 -12.76 6.58 -10.69
C GLY A 175 -12.23 6.57 -12.13
N VAL A 176 -11.81 5.40 -12.62
CA VAL A 176 -11.35 5.21 -14.01
C VAL A 176 -12.46 5.51 -15.03
N LEU A 177 -13.72 5.19 -14.73
CA LEU A 177 -14.84 5.49 -15.63
C LEU A 177 -15.05 7.01 -15.80
N GLY A 178 -14.99 7.76 -14.70
CA GLY A 178 -15.04 9.22 -14.77
C GLY A 178 -13.82 9.80 -15.48
N MET A 179 -12.63 9.30 -15.15
CA MET A 179 -11.38 9.79 -15.72
C MET A 179 -11.24 9.48 -17.22
N SER A 180 -11.74 8.34 -17.70
CA SER A 180 -11.74 8.00 -19.13
C SER A 180 -12.61 8.95 -19.95
N SER A 181 -13.76 9.37 -19.40
CA SER A 181 -14.65 10.36 -20.02
C SER A 181 -14.01 11.75 -20.08
N ILE A 182 -13.33 12.15 -19.00
CA ILE A 182 -12.52 13.39 -18.96
C ILE A 182 -11.41 13.32 -20.01
N LEU A 183 -10.64 12.23 -20.03
CA LEU A 183 -9.52 12.04 -20.95
C LEU A 183 -9.99 12.07 -22.41
N SER A 184 -11.10 11.42 -22.74
CA SER A 184 -11.71 11.47 -24.07
C SER A 184 -12.01 12.91 -24.51
N THR A 185 -12.52 13.73 -23.60
CA THR A 185 -12.80 15.15 -23.85
C THR A 185 -11.51 15.96 -24.06
N VAL A 186 -10.47 15.69 -23.26
CA VAL A 186 -9.15 16.31 -23.42
C VAL A 186 -8.54 15.94 -24.78
N LEU A 187 -8.59 14.68 -25.19
CA LEU A 187 -8.07 14.20 -26.47
C LEU A 187 -8.81 14.81 -27.66
N LYS A 188 -10.15 14.92 -27.57
CA LYS A 188 -11.00 15.64 -28.53
C LYS A 188 -10.57 17.09 -28.69
N PHE A 189 -10.31 17.78 -27.57
CA PHE A 189 -9.93 19.18 -27.56
C PHE A 189 -8.61 19.46 -28.28
N PHE A 190 -7.58 18.63 -28.04
CA PHE A 190 -6.28 18.78 -28.72
C PHE A 190 -6.29 18.35 -30.19
N LYS A 191 -7.47 18.01 -30.75
CA LYS A 191 -7.63 17.47 -32.11
C LYS A 191 -6.66 16.31 -32.37
N LEU A 192 -6.38 15.50 -31.36
CA LEU A 192 -5.57 14.28 -31.50
C LEU A 192 -6.30 13.20 -32.31
N HIS A 193 -7.40 13.54 -32.97
CA HIS A 193 -8.26 12.77 -33.86
C HIS A 193 -7.62 12.18 -35.11
N LYS A 194 -6.32 12.38 -35.35
CA LYS A 194 -5.64 11.49 -36.29
C LYS A 194 -5.65 10.10 -35.64
N ASN A 195 -6.43 9.18 -36.20
CA ASN A 195 -6.59 7.81 -35.72
C ASN A 195 -5.25 7.20 -35.25
N MET A 196 -4.17 7.45 -35.99
CA MET A 196 -2.82 7.02 -35.63
C MET A 196 -2.30 7.53 -34.27
N ILE A 197 -2.54 8.79 -33.88
CA ILE A 197 -2.06 9.33 -32.59
C ILE A 197 -2.84 8.72 -31.42
N ILE A 198 -4.16 8.55 -31.57
CA ILE A 198 -4.99 7.88 -30.56
C ILE A 198 -4.59 6.40 -30.43
N TYR A 199 -4.40 5.70 -31.54
CA TYR A 199 -3.96 4.30 -31.52
C TYR A 199 -2.55 4.16 -30.93
N SER A 200 -1.62 5.06 -31.28
CA SER A 200 -0.29 5.08 -30.68
C SER A 200 -0.37 5.36 -29.17
N LEU A 201 -1.15 6.35 -28.74
CA LEU A 201 -1.30 6.67 -27.31
C LEU A 201 -1.95 5.51 -26.54
N ALA A 202 -3.00 4.89 -27.12
CA ALA A 202 -3.63 3.71 -26.55
C ALA A 202 -2.67 2.53 -26.47
N PHE A 203 -1.86 2.30 -27.51
CA PHE A 203 -0.81 1.27 -27.51
C PHE A 203 0.24 1.54 -26.43
N PHE A 204 0.74 2.78 -26.34
CA PHE A 204 1.72 3.20 -25.32
C PHE A 204 1.16 3.16 -23.88
N LEU A 205 -0.16 3.27 -23.70
CA LEU A 205 -0.77 3.12 -22.37
C LEU A 205 -1.06 1.65 -22.06
N ILE A 206 -1.70 0.91 -22.96
CA ILE A 206 -2.20 -0.45 -22.73
C ILE A 206 -1.06 -1.46 -22.70
N VAL A 207 -0.11 -1.40 -23.64
CA VAL A 207 0.93 -2.43 -23.75
C VAL A 207 1.83 -2.47 -22.51
N PRO A 208 2.34 -1.35 -21.98
CA PRO A 208 3.10 -1.38 -20.73
C PRO A 208 2.28 -1.90 -19.55
N HIS A 209 1.00 -1.51 -19.44
CA HIS A 209 0.12 -2.04 -18.39
C HIS A 209 -0.05 -3.56 -18.53
N ALA A 210 -0.28 -4.07 -19.73
CA ALA A 210 -0.42 -5.51 -19.98
C ALA A 210 0.86 -6.28 -19.65
N LEU A 211 2.04 -5.74 -20.02
CA LEU A 211 3.33 -6.33 -19.69
C LEU A 211 3.59 -6.32 -18.18
N ILE A 212 3.28 -5.23 -17.49
CA ILE A 212 3.39 -5.11 -16.03
C ILE A 212 2.46 -6.14 -15.35
N VAL A 213 1.19 -6.20 -15.77
CA VAL A 213 0.22 -7.15 -15.22
C VAL A 213 0.70 -8.59 -15.43
N ARG A 214 1.23 -8.92 -16.60
CA ARG A 214 1.80 -10.25 -16.86
C ARG A 214 3.00 -10.54 -15.94
N GLY A 215 3.88 -9.56 -15.73
CA GLY A 215 5.02 -9.69 -14.82
C GLY A 215 4.57 -9.95 -13.38
N GLU A 216 3.60 -9.20 -12.88
CA GLU A 216 3.03 -9.37 -11.54
C GLU A 216 2.30 -10.71 -11.39
N LEU A 217 1.54 -11.15 -12.40
CA LEU A 217 0.91 -12.47 -12.40
C LEU A 217 1.94 -13.60 -12.32
N ASN A 218 3.05 -13.49 -13.06
CA ASN A 218 4.12 -14.48 -13.00
C ASN A 218 4.76 -14.54 -11.60
N LYS A 219 5.00 -13.39 -10.95
CA LYS A 219 5.48 -13.34 -9.57
C LYS A 219 4.50 -13.99 -8.60
N ILE A 220 3.21 -13.68 -8.70
CA ILE A 220 2.16 -14.29 -7.87
C ILE A 220 2.14 -15.81 -8.05
N VAL A 221 2.27 -16.31 -9.28
CA VAL A 221 2.34 -17.74 -9.56
C VAL A 221 3.57 -18.38 -8.92
N GLN A 222 4.75 -17.75 -9.02
CA GLN A 222 5.97 -18.26 -8.39
C GLN A 222 5.84 -18.31 -6.86
N VAL A 223 5.40 -17.22 -6.24
CA VAL A 223 5.16 -17.14 -4.79
C VAL A 223 4.10 -18.16 -4.35
N SER A 224 3.06 -18.40 -5.15
CA SER A 224 2.02 -19.39 -4.83
C SER A 224 2.54 -20.82 -4.90
N LYS A 225 3.43 -21.14 -5.86
CA LYS A 225 4.11 -22.44 -5.92
C LYS A 225 4.98 -22.66 -4.69
N GLU A 226 5.72 -21.64 -4.27
CA GLU A 226 6.56 -21.67 -3.08
C GLU A 226 5.74 -21.90 -1.80
N ARG A 227 4.66 -21.13 -1.61
CA ARG A 227 3.70 -21.34 -0.51
C ARG A 227 3.14 -22.76 -0.51
N LYS A 228 2.76 -23.29 -1.68
CA LYS A 228 2.25 -24.66 -1.81
C LYS A 228 3.30 -25.69 -1.37
N ASN A 229 4.56 -25.52 -1.77
CA ASN A 229 5.64 -26.41 -1.37
C ASN A 229 5.89 -26.37 0.15
N ILE A 230 5.81 -25.18 0.76
CA ILE A 230 5.93 -25.02 2.21
C ILE A 230 4.78 -25.74 2.92
N ILE A 231 3.53 -25.55 2.46
CA ILE A 231 2.35 -26.22 3.04
C ILE A 231 2.53 -27.74 2.99
N VAL A 232 2.86 -28.29 1.81
CA VAL A 232 3.06 -29.75 1.65
C VAL A 232 4.21 -30.25 2.54
N SER A 233 5.31 -29.51 2.64
CA SER A 233 6.44 -29.88 3.49
C SER A 233 6.06 -29.85 4.96
N PHE A 234 5.35 -28.81 5.39
CA PHE A 234 4.86 -28.65 6.75
C PHE A 234 3.87 -29.76 7.13
N GLU A 235 2.88 -30.07 6.28
CA GLU A 235 1.93 -31.16 6.53
C GLU A 235 2.63 -32.51 6.71
N ASN A 236 3.66 -32.79 5.91
CA ASN A 236 4.47 -34.00 6.07
C ASN A 236 5.22 -34.04 7.41
N ILE A 237 5.73 -32.89 7.88
CA ILE A 237 6.41 -32.77 9.18
C ILE A 237 5.40 -33.01 10.32
N ILE A 238 4.27 -32.31 10.31
CA ILE A 238 3.25 -32.39 11.38
C ILE A 238 2.60 -33.76 11.46
N LYS A 239 2.37 -34.42 10.32
CA LYS A 239 1.83 -35.78 10.30
C LYS A 239 2.67 -36.74 11.14
N ASN A 240 3.99 -36.58 11.11
CA ASN A 240 4.97 -37.42 11.81
C ASN A 240 5.23 -36.97 13.27
N GLN A 241 4.60 -35.88 13.72
CA GLN A 241 4.82 -35.35 15.06
C GLN A 241 4.25 -36.27 16.14
N LYS A 242 5.07 -36.59 17.15
CA LYS A 242 4.72 -37.53 18.23
C LYS A 242 3.77 -36.94 19.26
N ASN A 243 3.99 -35.68 19.65
CA ASN A 243 3.12 -35.00 20.60
C ASN A 243 1.96 -34.33 19.85
N LYS A 244 0.75 -34.82 20.08
CA LYS A 244 -0.47 -34.34 19.40
C LYS A 244 -1.19 -33.22 20.15
N ASN A 245 -0.88 -33.01 21.42
CA ASN A 245 -1.68 -32.15 22.31
C ASN A 245 -0.94 -30.87 22.70
N LYS A 246 0.38 -30.85 22.50
CA LYS A 246 1.22 -29.69 22.79
C LYS A 246 2.29 -29.55 21.71
N VAL A 247 2.34 -28.40 21.06
CA VAL A 247 3.33 -28.11 20.03
C VAL A 247 3.76 -26.64 20.07
N VAL A 248 5.05 -26.41 19.92
CA VAL A 248 5.62 -25.08 19.73
C VAL A 248 6.43 -25.07 18.46
N PHE A 249 6.08 -24.23 17.50
CA PHE A 249 6.88 -24.06 16.29
C PHE A 249 7.93 -22.99 16.52
N TYR A 250 9.16 -23.29 16.15
CA TYR A 250 10.18 -22.28 15.92
C TYR A 250 10.54 -22.27 14.44
N LEU A 251 10.44 -21.11 13.78
CA LEU A 251 10.76 -20.98 12.36
C LEU A 251 11.91 -20.01 12.15
N ASP A 252 12.99 -20.53 11.54
CA ASP A 252 14.13 -19.75 11.06
C ASP A 252 14.29 -19.87 9.54
N GLY A 253 15.13 -19.02 8.95
CA GLY A 253 15.43 -19.07 7.53
C GLY A 253 16.45 -18.05 7.06
N ASP A 254 16.94 -18.28 5.85
CA ASP A 254 17.99 -17.48 5.18
C ASP A 254 17.46 -16.20 4.51
N THR A 255 16.14 -16.05 4.42
CA THR A 255 15.48 -15.01 3.63
C THR A 255 14.40 -14.33 4.47
N ASP A 256 14.26 -13.01 4.37
CA ASP A 256 13.14 -12.24 4.93
C ASP A 256 12.23 -11.73 3.79
N TYR A 257 10.93 -12.00 3.85
CA TYR A 257 9.99 -11.66 2.76
C TYR A 257 9.33 -10.29 2.91
N TYR A 258 8.71 -10.04 4.07
CA TYR A 258 7.92 -8.81 4.30
C TYR A 258 8.50 -7.96 5.44
N LEU A 259 9.04 -8.61 6.48
CA LEU A 259 9.60 -8.00 7.67
C LEU A 259 10.81 -8.82 8.15
N PRO A 260 11.76 -8.22 8.88
CA PRO A 260 12.81 -8.99 9.54
C PRO A 260 12.20 -10.09 10.42
N GLY A 261 12.67 -11.33 10.27
CA GLY A 261 12.14 -12.49 10.99
C GLY A 261 10.89 -13.12 10.35
N HIS A 262 10.41 -12.59 9.22
CA HIS A 262 9.32 -13.18 8.44
C HIS A 262 9.88 -14.05 7.32
N LYS A 263 10.21 -15.29 7.69
CA LYS A 263 11.07 -16.19 6.90
C LYS A 263 10.41 -16.87 5.70
N VAL A 264 9.09 -16.83 5.61
CA VAL A 264 8.32 -17.52 4.57
C VAL A 264 7.40 -16.54 3.84
N PRO A 265 6.98 -16.81 2.59
CA PRO A 265 6.21 -15.87 1.77
C PRO A 265 4.72 -15.73 2.16
N PHE A 266 4.28 -15.97 3.39
CA PHE A 266 2.85 -15.88 3.74
C PHE A 266 2.38 -14.45 4.05
N GLN A 267 1.22 -14.04 3.54
CA GLN A 267 0.68 -12.69 3.71
C GLN A 267 -0.07 -12.46 5.03
N GLY A 268 -0.10 -13.47 5.91
CA GLY A 268 -0.75 -13.40 7.22
C GLY A 268 0.17 -13.97 8.28
N GLY A 269 -0.28 -13.98 9.54
CA GLY A 269 0.49 -14.52 10.65
C GLY A 269 0.81 -15.99 10.45
N ILE A 270 2.11 -16.29 10.37
CA ILE A 270 2.62 -17.64 10.13
C ILE A 270 2.15 -18.60 11.22
N GLY A 271 2.18 -18.14 12.48
CA GLY A 271 1.71 -18.91 13.62
C GLY A 271 0.25 -19.35 13.49
N TYR A 272 -0.64 -18.47 13.03
CA TYR A 272 -2.03 -18.82 12.74
C TYR A 272 -2.17 -19.78 11.56
N ILE A 273 -1.42 -19.56 10.47
CA ILE A 273 -1.46 -20.45 9.29
C ILE A 273 -1.03 -21.86 9.68
N PHE A 274 0.07 -22.00 10.42
CA PHE A 274 0.55 -23.29 10.92
C PHE A 274 -0.44 -23.92 11.89
N MET A 275 -1.17 -23.12 12.68
CA MET A 275 -2.21 -23.61 13.60
C MET A 275 -3.36 -24.23 12.83
N VAL A 276 -3.86 -23.53 11.81
CA VAL A 276 -4.94 -23.99 10.93
C VAL A 276 -4.52 -25.24 10.16
N LEU A 277 -3.30 -25.30 9.64
CA LEU A 277 -2.81 -26.49 8.92
C LEU A 277 -2.62 -27.67 9.87
N SER A 278 -2.19 -27.40 11.11
CA SER A 278 -1.93 -28.44 12.11
C SER A 278 -3.21 -29.00 12.74
N SER A 279 -4.34 -28.29 12.69
CA SER A 279 -5.59 -28.73 13.33
C SER A 279 -6.14 -30.05 12.77
N ASN A 280 -5.75 -30.41 11.54
CA ASN A 280 -6.08 -31.72 10.95
C ASN A 280 -5.31 -32.88 11.60
N TYR A 281 -4.25 -32.58 12.37
CA TYR A 281 -3.30 -33.57 12.87
C TYR A 281 -3.03 -33.46 14.37
N LEU A 282 -3.33 -32.31 15.00
CA LEU A 282 -3.08 -31.97 16.39
C LEU A 282 -4.39 -31.53 17.06
N GLU A 283 -4.49 -31.73 18.38
CA GLU A 283 -5.62 -31.28 19.20
C GLU A 283 -5.46 -29.78 19.52
N ILE A 284 -5.90 -28.92 18.61
CA ILE A 284 -5.88 -27.46 18.80
C ILE A 284 -7.17 -26.99 19.47
N GLN A 285 -7.05 -26.19 20.53
CA GLN A 285 -8.22 -25.64 21.24
C GLN A 285 -8.97 -24.60 20.39
N GLU A 286 -10.30 -24.72 20.35
CA GLU A 286 -11.18 -23.87 19.51
C GLU A 286 -11.07 -22.37 19.84
N ASN A 287 -10.81 -22.03 21.12
CA ASN A 287 -10.67 -20.64 21.57
C ASN A 287 -9.53 -19.87 20.89
N LEU A 288 -8.51 -20.57 20.38
CA LEU A 288 -7.42 -19.93 19.64
C LEU A 288 -7.88 -19.36 18.29
N PHE A 289 -8.91 -19.94 17.66
CA PHE A 289 -9.44 -19.45 16.39
C PHE A 289 -10.35 -18.23 16.58
N VAL A 290 -11.10 -18.18 17.70
CA VAL A 290 -12.02 -17.07 18.01
C VAL A 290 -11.26 -15.79 18.33
N ASP A 291 -10.12 -15.91 19.02
CA ASP A 291 -9.31 -14.77 19.47
C ASP A 291 -8.41 -14.18 18.36
N GLU A 292 -8.50 -14.67 17.12
CA GLU A 292 -7.55 -14.33 16.03
C GLU A 292 -6.08 -14.50 16.47
N TYR A 293 -5.82 -15.52 17.31
CA TYR A 293 -4.50 -15.72 17.93
C TYR A 293 -3.44 -15.96 16.86
N LEU A 294 -2.36 -15.15 16.89
CA LEU A 294 -1.25 -15.17 15.94
C LEU A 294 -1.63 -14.81 14.48
N PHE A 295 -2.72 -14.06 14.26
CA PHE A 295 -3.19 -13.70 12.91
C PHE A 295 -2.33 -12.63 12.22
N GLU A 296 -1.64 -11.76 12.96
CA GLU A 296 -0.83 -10.68 12.41
C GLU A 296 0.56 -11.14 11.93
N ILE A 297 1.11 -10.51 10.88
CA ILE A 297 2.35 -10.89 10.17
C ILE A 297 3.61 -10.89 11.06
N GLY A 298 3.60 -10.23 12.22
CA GLY A 298 4.72 -10.23 13.18
C GLY A 298 4.44 -10.94 14.50
N SER A 299 3.26 -11.54 14.64
CA SER A 299 2.81 -12.10 15.93
C SER A 299 3.53 -13.41 16.27
N GLN A 300 3.92 -13.54 17.53
CA GLN A 300 4.61 -14.69 18.12
C GLN A 300 4.12 -14.88 19.55
N GLY A 301 4.22 -16.10 20.07
CA GLY A 301 3.86 -16.39 21.46
C GLY A 301 3.45 -17.83 21.69
N TYR A 302 3.01 -18.09 22.93
CA TYR A 302 2.49 -19.37 23.37
C TYR A 302 1.19 -19.19 24.18
N LYS A 303 0.15 -19.97 23.86
CA LYS A 303 -1.13 -20.00 24.56
C LYS A 303 -1.78 -21.37 24.38
N ASN A 304 -2.34 -21.92 25.46
CA ASN A 304 -3.17 -23.14 25.42
C ASN A 304 -2.52 -24.31 24.66
N GLU A 305 -1.28 -24.66 25.03
CA GLU A 305 -0.52 -25.77 24.44
C GLU A 305 -0.11 -25.61 22.97
N TYR A 306 -0.37 -24.44 22.36
CA TYR A 306 0.11 -24.07 21.03
C TYR A 306 1.03 -22.86 21.10
N GLY A 307 2.10 -22.85 20.30
CA GLY A 307 2.95 -21.67 20.17
C GLY A 307 3.67 -21.56 18.83
N TYR A 308 4.09 -20.35 18.51
CA TYR A 308 4.90 -20.03 17.34
C TYR A 308 5.89 -18.91 17.69
N PHE A 309 7.15 -19.11 17.30
CA PHE A 309 8.23 -18.16 17.47
C PHE A 309 9.10 -18.11 16.21
N SER A 310 9.58 -16.92 15.85
CA SER A 310 10.67 -16.71 14.90
C SER A 310 11.85 -15.95 15.52
N ASP A 311 11.68 -15.41 16.74
CA ASP A 311 12.76 -14.87 17.55
C ASP A 311 13.22 -15.88 18.61
N ILE A 312 14.49 -16.28 18.53
CA ILE A 312 15.08 -17.27 19.43
C ILE A 312 15.18 -16.77 20.89
N GLY A 313 15.31 -15.46 21.10
CA GLY A 313 15.34 -14.83 22.41
C GLY A 313 14.00 -14.96 23.12
N MET A 314 12.90 -14.65 22.42
CA MET A 314 11.55 -14.80 22.96
C MET A 314 11.20 -16.27 23.22
N LEU A 315 11.59 -17.19 22.33
CA LEU A 315 11.43 -18.63 22.56
C LEU A 315 12.12 -19.05 23.87
N ASN A 316 13.39 -18.68 24.03
CA ASN A 316 14.18 -19.01 25.21
C ASN A 316 13.62 -18.41 26.50
N GLU A 317 13.03 -17.22 26.44
CA GLU A 317 12.34 -16.62 27.59
C GLU A 317 11.14 -17.47 28.04
N HIS A 318 10.33 -17.97 27.11
CA HIS A 318 9.19 -18.84 27.42
C HIS A 318 9.63 -20.21 27.96
N ILE A 319 10.74 -20.77 27.46
CA ILE A 319 11.34 -22.00 27.99
C ILE A 319 11.80 -21.77 29.43
N ARG A 320 12.52 -20.67 29.71
CA ARG A 320 13.00 -20.34 31.07
C ARG A 320 11.87 -20.11 32.06
N LYS A 321 10.74 -19.54 31.61
CA LYS A 321 9.52 -19.37 32.41
C LYS A 321 8.77 -20.68 32.67
N GLY A 322 9.17 -21.79 32.05
CA GLY A 322 8.56 -23.11 32.25
C GLY A 322 7.24 -23.32 31.51
N ASN A 323 6.95 -22.51 30.49
CA ASN A 323 5.70 -22.61 29.73
C ASN A 323 5.61 -23.92 28.91
N PHE A 324 6.76 -24.41 28.43
CA PHE A 324 6.91 -25.66 27.69
C PHE A 324 8.35 -26.16 27.77
N LYS A 325 8.58 -27.43 27.40
CA LYS A 325 9.89 -28.07 27.36
C LYS A 325 10.49 -28.01 25.96
N THR A 326 11.81 -28.16 25.85
CA THR A 326 12.50 -28.23 24.55
C THR A 326 12.01 -29.37 23.66
N SER A 327 11.53 -30.46 24.25
CA SER A 327 10.92 -31.60 23.55
C SER A 327 9.59 -31.27 22.86
N ASP A 328 8.94 -30.18 23.24
CA ASP A 328 7.66 -29.74 22.67
C ASP A 328 7.87 -28.86 21.42
N ILE A 329 9.13 -28.52 21.12
CA ILE A 329 9.50 -27.60 20.06
C ILE A 329 9.75 -28.38 18.77
N VAL A 330 9.12 -27.93 17.68
CA VAL A 330 9.42 -28.34 16.32
C VAL A 330 10.25 -27.23 15.68
N PHE A 331 11.52 -27.53 15.42
CA PHE A 331 12.46 -26.61 14.79
C PHE A 331 12.31 -26.69 13.27
N LEU A 332 11.82 -25.62 12.67
CA LEU A 332 11.61 -25.49 11.25
C LEU A 332 12.64 -24.53 10.67
N LYS A 333 13.29 -24.95 9.59
CA LYS A 333 14.20 -24.09 8.84
C LYS A 333 13.78 -23.99 7.39
N TYR A 334 13.56 -22.77 6.94
CA TYR A 334 13.21 -22.48 5.56
C TYR A 334 14.41 -21.97 4.77
N PHE A 335 14.68 -22.62 3.65
CA PHE A 335 15.72 -22.22 2.69
C PHE A 335 15.02 -21.59 1.47
N GLY A 336 15.05 -20.27 1.38
CA GLY A 336 14.38 -19.51 0.32
C GLY A 336 14.93 -19.82 -1.07
N GLY A 337 16.24 -19.99 -1.18
CA GLY A 337 16.89 -20.37 -2.45
C GLY A 337 16.46 -21.74 -2.98
N GLU A 338 16.20 -22.69 -2.07
CA GLU A 338 15.78 -24.07 -2.41
C GLU A 338 14.26 -24.26 -2.38
N GLN A 339 13.52 -23.24 -1.93
CA GLN A 339 12.07 -23.28 -1.69
C GLN A 339 11.62 -24.47 -0.84
N LYS A 340 12.41 -24.79 0.20
CA LYS A 340 12.22 -26.01 1.01
C LYS A 340 12.14 -25.69 2.50
N LEU A 341 11.16 -26.29 3.18
CA LEU A 341 11.04 -26.29 4.62
C LEU A 341 11.57 -27.62 5.17
N LEU A 342 12.52 -27.56 6.10
CA LEU A 342 13.10 -28.71 6.77
C LEU A 342 12.73 -28.74 8.25
N ASP A 343 12.59 -29.94 8.79
CA ASP A 343 12.53 -30.19 10.23
C ASP A 343 13.95 -30.47 10.75
N GLU A 344 14.40 -29.65 11.69
CA GLU A 344 15.71 -29.76 12.35
C GLU A 344 15.59 -30.17 13.83
N THR A 345 14.43 -30.66 14.28
CA THR A 345 14.15 -30.98 15.69
C THR A 345 15.08 -32.05 16.29
N THR A 346 15.74 -32.85 15.46
CA THR A 346 16.63 -33.94 15.90
C THR A 346 18.13 -33.64 15.76
N LYS A 347 18.51 -32.44 15.31
CA LYS A 347 19.91 -31.99 15.33
C LYS A 347 20.17 -31.19 16.61
#